data_AF-A0A8A3P3L2-F1
#
_entry.id   AF-A0A8A3P3L2-F1
#
_cell.length_a   1.000
_cell.length_b   1.000
_cell.length_c   1.000
_cell.angle_alpha   90.00
_cell.angle_beta   90.00
_cell.angle_gamma   90.00
#
_symmetry.space_group_name_H-M   'P 1'
#
loop_
_entity.id
_entity.type
_entity.pdbx_description
1 polymer ?
#
loop_
_entity_poly.entity_id
_entity_poly.type
_entity_poly.pdbx_seq_one_letter_code
_entity_poly.pdbx_strand_id
1 'polypeptide(L)'
;MAGHNLSRKSWYIAAAIIPILAIVLSQAVDLIWYSSGRELLNFWKANISIKMSSQTKKTHFRKVQNFKTDYAPTNITQYLSERTGMNVVVVDQKGPQVNGYFALATEIFDNSGSPHTLEHLCFMGSRNYQYKGLLDKLATRAYSNTNAWTATDHTAYTLETAGWEGFSQILPVYLEHLILPTLTEEGCYTEVHHIDGEGNDAGVVYSEMQGIQNTGSDIIDLRARQLLYPENVGFRYETGGLMENLRILTPERIRAFHKEMYQPKNLCLILIGEVDQEHLLKILDTFEEGILDDVPSPTAPFKRYVLPALMTDVF
;
A
#
# COMPACT_ATOMS: atom_id res chain seq x y z
N MET A 1 51.16 54.10 29.78
CA MET A 1 51.67 54.87 28.62
C MET A 1 50.97 54.36 27.37
N ALA A 2 50.67 55.28 26.44
CA ALA A 2 49.85 55.19 25.21
C ALA A 2 49.89 53.83 24.47
N GLY A 3 48.79 53.30 23.93
CA GLY A 3 47.97 53.73 22.78
C GLY A 3 47.33 52.43 22.22
N HIS A 4 46.18 52.36 21.57
CA HIS A 4 45.79 53.06 20.36
C HIS A 4 44.27 52.88 20.13
N ASN A 5 43.63 53.96 19.71
CA ASN A 5 42.33 54.00 19.06
C ASN A 5 42.29 53.05 17.84
N LEU A 6 41.47 51.99 17.91
CA LEU A 6 40.91 51.34 16.73
C LEU A 6 39.41 51.63 16.70
N SER A 7 39.02 52.29 15.62
CA SER A 7 37.82 53.11 15.52
C SER A 7 36.51 52.33 15.63
N ARG A 8 35.50 52.95 16.26
CA ARG A 8 34.08 52.55 16.22
C ARG A 8 33.51 52.40 14.79
N LYS A 9 34.23 52.78 13.72
CA LYS A 9 33.78 52.62 12.32
C LYS A 9 33.82 51.18 11.81
N SER A 10 34.68 50.30 12.35
CA SER A 10 34.81 48.93 11.84
C SER A 10 33.64 48.01 12.24
N TRP A 11 32.97 48.30 13.36
CA TRP A 11 31.82 47.52 13.84
C TRP A 11 30.54 47.80 13.07
N TYR A 12 30.34 49.04 12.59
CA TYR A 12 29.18 49.40 11.76
C TYR A 12 29.26 48.81 10.35
N ILE A 13 30.46 48.62 9.80
CA ILE A 13 30.66 47.98 8.49
C ILE A 13 30.41 46.47 8.59
N ALA A 14 30.88 45.81 9.66
CA ALA A 14 30.64 44.38 9.88
C ALA A 14 29.14 44.07 10.13
N ALA A 15 28.42 44.92 10.88
CA ALA A 15 26.99 44.75 11.16
C ALA A 15 26.09 44.97 9.93
N ALA A 16 26.54 45.74 8.93
CA ALA A 16 25.79 45.96 7.68
C ALA A 16 26.09 44.92 6.59
N ILE A 17 27.27 44.28 6.60
CA ILE A 17 27.68 43.32 5.57
C ILE A 17 27.11 41.92 5.83
N ILE A 18 26.97 41.50 7.09
CA ILE A 18 26.47 40.15 7.45
C ILE A 18 25.02 39.89 6.97
N PRO A 19 24.06 40.83 7.11
CA PRO A 19 22.70 40.63 6.59
C PRO A 19 22.66 40.59 5.05
N ILE A 20 23.50 41.37 4.38
CA ILE A 20 23.57 41.43 2.91
C ILE A 20 24.16 40.13 2.36
N LEU A 21 25.21 39.58 2.98
CA LEU A 21 25.74 38.27 2.60
C LEU A 21 24.74 37.14 2.85
N ALA A 22 23.95 37.19 3.93
CA ALA A 22 22.91 36.21 4.21
C ALA A 22 21.76 36.25 3.18
N ILE A 23 21.36 37.44 2.71
CA ILE A 23 20.36 37.61 1.65
C ILE A 23 20.90 37.11 0.30
N VAL A 24 22.16 37.41 -0.03
CA VAL A 24 22.79 36.94 -1.28
C VAL A 24 22.98 35.41 -1.27
N LEU A 25 23.33 34.82 -0.13
CA LEU A 25 23.41 33.36 0.04
C LEU A 25 22.02 32.71 -0.04
N SER A 26 20.99 33.30 0.57
CA SER A 26 19.60 32.81 0.45
C SER A 26 19.12 32.84 -1.00
N GLN A 27 19.33 33.96 -1.70
CA GLN A 27 18.94 34.11 -3.10
C GLN A 27 19.74 33.19 -4.04
N ALA A 28 21.02 32.93 -3.74
CA ALA A 28 21.83 31.97 -4.48
C ALA A 28 21.36 30.53 -4.25
N VAL A 29 20.99 30.16 -3.02
CA VAL A 29 20.42 28.84 -2.71
C VAL A 29 19.06 28.68 -3.39
N ASP A 30 18.20 29.70 -3.38
CA ASP A 30 16.92 29.68 -4.10
C ASP A 30 17.11 29.59 -5.61
N LEU A 31 18.08 30.32 -6.19
CA LEU A 31 18.39 30.25 -7.63
C LEU A 31 18.96 28.89 -8.02
N ILE A 32 19.81 28.29 -7.19
CA ILE A 32 20.37 26.95 -7.41
C ILE A 32 19.26 25.89 -7.27
N TRP A 33 18.37 26.02 -6.28
CA TRP A 33 17.22 25.11 -6.12
C TRP A 33 16.21 25.24 -7.26
N TYR A 34 16.00 26.46 -7.78
CA TYR A 34 15.05 26.74 -8.85
C TYR A 34 15.61 26.43 -10.26
N SER A 35 16.94 26.45 -10.45
CA SER A 35 17.60 26.00 -11.68
C SER A 35 17.70 24.48 -11.72
N SER A 36 18.19 23.84 -10.66
CA SER A 36 18.29 22.38 -10.55
C SER A 36 16.92 21.70 -10.48
N GLY A 37 15.93 22.33 -9.84
CA GLY A 37 14.54 21.88 -9.85
C GLY A 37 13.91 21.94 -11.24
N ARG A 38 14.23 22.93 -12.08
CA ARG A 38 13.77 23.01 -13.47
C ARG A 38 14.50 22.04 -14.39
N GLU A 39 15.79 21.81 -14.17
CA GLU A 39 16.52 20.77 -14.90
C GLU A 39 16.03 19.39 -14.54
N LEU A 40 15.71 19.11 -13.27
CA LEU A 40 15.03 17.87 -12.84
C LEU A 40 13.62 17.75 -13.41
N LEU A 41 12.85 18.85 -13.45
CA LEU A 41 11.51 18.86 -14.07
C LEU A 41 11.58 18.67 -15.58
N ASN A 42 12.58 19.26 -16.24
CA ASN A 42 12.82 19.12 -17.68
C ASN A 42 13.40 17.73 -18.01
N PHE A 43 14.21 17.14 -17.12
CA PHE A 43 14.67 15.77 -17.21
C PHE A 43 13.51 14.79 -17.03
N TRP A 44 12.59 15.06 -16.09
CA TRP A 44 11.33 14.33 -15.94
C TRP A 44 10.42 14.50 -17.16
N LYS A 45 10.24 15.73 -17.67
CA LYS A 45 9.43 15.98 -18.88
C LYS A 45 10.06 15.43 -20.16
N ALA A 46 11.38 15.41 -20.28
CA ALA A 46 12.10 14.86 -21.44
C ALA A 46 12.10 13.33 -21.41
N ASN A 47 12.21 12.70 -20.24
CA ASN A 47 12.10 11.25 -20.10
C ASN A 47 10.65 10.73 -20.05
N ILE A 48 9.66 11.61 -19.81
CA ILE A 48 8.21 11.34 -19.94
C ILE A 48 7.66 11.83 -21.29
N SER A 49 8.51 12.31 -22.20
CA SER A 49 8.12 12.49 -23.60
C SER A 49 8.18 11.14 -24.32
N ILE A 50 7.35 10.20 -23.85
CA ILE A 50 6.88 9.09 -24.66
C ILE A 50 6.17 9.77 -25.83
N LYS A 51 6.70 9.59 -27.04
CA LYS A 51 5.98 9.90 -28.28
C LYS A 51 4.58 9.31 -28.14
N MET A 52 3.57 10.15 -27.88
CA MET A 52 2.17 9.76 -27.96
C MET A 52 1.86 9.48 -29.42
N SER A 53 2.15 8.26 -29.87
CA SER A 53 1.47 7.70 -31.03
C SER A 53 -0.01 7.60 -30.64
N SER A 54 -0.85 8.39 -31.29
CA SER A 54 -2.30 8.46 -31.06
C SER A 54 -3.03 7.23 -31.62
N GLN A 55 -2.57 6.04 -31.23
CA GLN A 55 -3.40 4.85 -31.25
C GLN A 55 -3.69 4.55 -29.78
N THR A 56 -4.87 4.98 -29.32
CA THR A 56 -5.41 4.57 -28.02
C THR A 56 -5.51 3.06 -28.02
N LYS A 57 -4.49 2.40 -27.46
CA LYS A 57 -4.49 0.95 -27.23
C LYS A 57 -5.74 0.63 -26.42
N LYS A 58 -6.57 -0.26 -26.93
CA LYS A 58 -7.79 -0.70 -26.25
C LYS A 58 -7.40 -1.37 -24.93
N THR A 59 -8.03 -0.96 -23.83
CA THR A 59 -7.79 -1.54 -22.50
C THR A 59 -8.16 -3.01 -22.43
N HIS A 60 -7.46 -3.77 -21.58
CA HIS A 60 -7.75 -5.18 -21.29
C HIS A 60 -8.77 -5.38 -20.16
N PHE A 61 -9.33 -4.29 -19.65
CA PHE A 61 -10.39 -4.30 -18.64
C PHE A 61 -11.76 -4.25 -19.31
N ARG A 62 -12.49 -5.36 -19.24
CA ARG A 62 -13.87 -5.42 -19.70
C ARG A 62 -14.79 -4.83 -18.65
N LYS A 63 -15.63 -3.89 -19.05
CA LYS A 63 -16.74 -3.39 -18.21
C LYS A 63 -17.76 -4.52 -17.99
N VAL A 64 -17.98 -4.89 -16.74
CA VAL A 64 -18.93 -5.94 -16.33
C VAL A 64 -20.32 -5.33 -16.14
N GLN A 65 -20.40 -4.25 -15.38
CA GLN A 65 -21.64 -3.56 -15.07
C GLN A 65 -21.41 -2.08 -14.83
N ASN A 66 -22.46 -1.29 -15.04
CA ASN A 66 -22.50 0.14 -14.77
C ASN A 66 -23.94 0.51 -14.44
N PHE A 67 -24.17 1.03 -13.24
CA PHE A 67 -25.50 1.42 -12.79
C PHE A 67 -25.42 2.60 -11.81
N LYS A 68 -26.53 3.33 -11.74
CA LYS A 68 -26.72 4.38 -10.72
C LYS A 68 -27.50 3.80 -9.56
N THR A 69 -27.13 4.19 -8.36
CA THR A 69 -27.92 3.87 -7.17
C THR A 69 -29.13 4.79 -7.08
N ASP A 70 -30.23 4.29 -6.52
CA ASP A 70 -31.46 5.05 -6.24
C ASP A 70 -31.40 5.78 -4.88
N TYR A 71 -30.64 5.24 -3.92
CA TYR A 71 -30.48 5.78 -2.58
C TYR A 71 -29.32 6.78 -2.41
N ALA A 72 -28.43 6.90 -3.39
CA ALA A 72 -27.29 7.83 -3.36
C ALA A 72 -27.01 8.42 -4.75
N PRO A 73 -26.48 9.65 -4.85
CA PRO A 73 -26.13 10.28 -6.13
C PRO A 73 -24.79 9.76 -6.67
N THR A 74 -24.61 8.45 -6.72
CA THR A 74 -23.36 7.80 -7.16
C THR A 74 -23.62 6.87 -8.35
N ASN A 75 -22.58 6.69 -9.15
CA ASN A 75 -22.55 5.74 -10.26
C ASN A 75 -21.50 4.70 -9.96
N ILE A 76 -21.87 3.42 -10.02
CA ILE A 76 -20.96 2.30 -9.75
C ILE A 76 -20.62 1.64 -11.07
N THR A 77 -19.33 1.54 -11.37
CA THR A 77 -18.82 0.81 -12.54
C THR A 77 -17.88 -0.29 -12.10
N GLN A 78 -18.11 -1.51 -12.59
CA GLN A 78 -17.21 -2.63 -12.35
C GLN A 78 -16.48 -3.01 -13.64
N TYR A 79 -15.18 -3.25 -13.51
CA TYR A 79 -14.31 -3.76 -14.55
C TYR A 79 -13.68 -5.07 -14.09
N LEU A 80 -13.40 -5.94 -15.07
CA LEU A 80 -12.68 -7.18 -14.87
C LEU A 80 -11.55 -7.26 -15.89
N SER A 81 -10.31 -7.47 -15.42
CA SER A 81 -9.19 -7.75 -16.30
C SER A 81 -9.34 -9.10 -16.97
N GLU A 82 -9.24 -9.13 -18.29
CA GLU A 82 -9.21 -10.36 -19.08
C GLU A 82 -7.83 -11.05 -19.05
N ARG A 83 -6.79 -10.36 -18.55
CA ARG A 83 -5.40 -10.85 -18.51
C ARG A 83 -5.00 -11.43 -17.17
N THR A 84 -5.50 -10.89 -16.07
CA THR A 84 -5.09 -11.31 -14.72
C THR A 84 -6.26 -11.73 -13.84
N GLY A 85 -7.50 -11.39 -14.24
CA GLY A 85 -8.70 -11.60 -13.42
C GLY A 85 -8.93 -10.53 -12.35
N MET A 86 -8.11 -9.48 -12.28
CA MET A 86 -8.28 -8.37 -11.33
C MET A 86 -9.66 -7.72 -11.44
N ASN A 87 -10.34 -7.59 -10.29
CA ASN A 87 -11.62 -6.91 -10.19
C ASN A 87 -11.41 -5.46 -9.77
N VAL A 88 -12.07 -4.52 -10.46
CA VAL A 88 -11.96 -3.10 -10.17
C VAL A 88 -13.36 -2.52 -10.08
N VAL A 89 -13.68 -1.89 -8.96
CA VAL A 89 -14.96 -1.21 -8.74
C VAL A 89 -14.70 0.27 -8.55
N VAL A 90 -15.36 1.11 -9.34
CA VAL A 90 -15.31 2.56 -9.21
C VAL A 90 -16.68 3.05 -8.77
N VAL A 91 -16.74 3.73 -7.64
CA VAL A 91 -17.90 4.45 -7.14
C VAL A 91 -17.65 5.93 -7.40
N ASP A 92 -18.20 6.43 -8.51
CA ASP A 92 -18.08 7.83 -8.90
C ASP A 92 -18.86 8.70 -7.91
N GLN A 93 -18.12 9.53 -7.17
CA GLN A 93 -18.69 10.46 -6.21
C GLN A 93 -17.90 11.77 -6.24
N LYS A 94 -18.59 12.90 -6.44
CA LYS A 94 -17.95 14.21 -6.38
C LYS A 94 -17.42 14.48 -4.97
N GLY A 95 -16.18 14.93 -4.89
CA GLY A 95 -15.56 15.25 -3.61
C GLY A 95 -14.06 15.54 -3.74
N PRO A 96 -13.46 16.16 -2.72
CA PRO A 96 -12.03 16.49 -2.73
C PRO A 96 -11.14 15.28 -2.43
N GLN A 97 -11.70 14.14 -2.05
CA GLN A 97 -10.98 12.95 -1.62
C GLN A 97 -11.27 11.77 -2.54
N VAL A 98 -10.23 10.96 -2.74
CA VAL A 98 -10.33 9.64 -3.37
C VAL A 98 -9.88 8.61 -2.36
N ASN A 99 -10.74 7.62 -2.10
CA ASN A 99 -10.46 6.49 -1.21
C ASN A 99 -10.29 5.23 -2.05
N GLY A 100 -9.19 4.53 -1.83
CA GLY A 100 -8.88 3.24 -2.42
C GLY A 100 -8.89 2.16 -1.36
N TYR A 101 -9.56 1.06 -1.65
CA TYR A 101 -9.53 -0.17 -0.87
C TYR A 101 -9.03 -1.31 -1.74
N PHE A 102 -8.02 -2.02 -1.27
CA PHE A 102 -7.41 -3.16 -1.95
C PHE A 102 -7.75 -4.40 -1.13
N ALA A 103 -8.87 -5.03 -1.45
CA ALA A 103 -9.41 -6.13 -0.66
C ALA A 103 -8.98 -7.48 -1.25
N LEU A 104 -8.38 -8.32 -0.42
CA LEU A 104 -7.97 -9.68 -0.74
C LEU A 104 -8.69 -10.65 0.20
N ALA A 105 -9.35 -11.66 -0.34
CA ALA A 105 -9.91 -12.73 0.49
C ALA A 105 -8.76 -13.62 1.01
N THR A 106 -8.49 -13.61 2.31
CA THR A 106 -7.28 -14.17 2.95
C THR A 106 -7.62 -15.08 4.12
N GLU A 107 -8.59 -15.97 3.94
CA GLU A 107 -8.98 -16.94 4.96
C GLU A 107 -7.85 -17.95 5.27
N ILE A 108 -7.70 -18.31 6.55
CA ILE A 108 -6.77 -19.36 7.01
C ILE A 108 -7.48 -20.46 7.78
N PHE A 109 -6.85 -21.64 7.79
CA PHE A 109 -7.36 -22.85 8.47
C PHE A 109 -6.41 -23.32 9.58
N ASP A 110 -5.60 -22.40 10.08
CA ASP A 110 -4.65 -22.57 11.17
C ASP A 110 -4.56 -21.26 11.96
N ASN A 111 -3.85 -21.27 13.10
CA ASN A 111 -3.64 -20.08 13.92
C ASN A 111 -2.30 -19.39 13.62
N SER A 112 -1.77 -19.54 12.40
CA SER A 112 -0.41 -19.09 12.07
C SER A 112 -0.23 -17.58 12.13
N GLY A 113 -1.28 -16.80 11.88
CA GLY A 113 -1.16 -15.35 11.71
C GLY A 113 -0.62 -14.93 10.34
N SER A 114 -0.60 -15.83 9.34
CA SER A 114 -0.07 -15.53 8.00
C SER A 114 -0.72 -14.30 7.33
N PRO A 115 -2.05 -14.07 7.41
CA PRO A 115 -2.68 -12.88 6.82
C PRO A 115 -2.24 -11.59 7.50
N HIS A 116 -2.27 -11.58 8.84
CA HIS A 116 -1.85 -10.42 9.63
C HIS A 116 -0.36 -10.09 9.44
N THR A 117 0.47 -11.13 9.38
CA THR A 117 1.88 -10.98 9.05
C THR A 117 2.11 -10.37 7.66
N LEU A 118 1.37 -10.81 6.64
CA LEU A 118 1.49 -10.25 5.30
C LEU A 118 0.97 -8.81 5.19
N GLU A 119 -0.01 -8.45 6.01
CA GLU A 119 -0.45 -7.06 6.15
C GLU A 119 0.74 -6.13 6.44
N HIS A 120 1.55 -6.47 7.44
CA HIS A 120 2.75 -5.72 7.79
C HIS A 120 3.84 -5.84 6.71
N LEU A 121 4.15 -7.07 6.29
CA LEU A 121 5.30 -7.34 5.42
C LEU A 121 5.13 -6.74 4.02
N CYS A 122 3.91 -6.59 3.52
CA CYS A 122 3.65 -5.91 2.24
C CYS A 122 4.10 -4.44 2.27
N PHE A 123 4.14 -3.76 3.42
CA PHE A 123 4.67 -2.39 3.54
C PHE A 123 6.20 -2.31 3.60
N MET A 124 6.90 -3.44 3.75
CA MET A 124 8.37 -3.44 3.88
C MET A 124 9.10 -3.22 2.55
N GLY A 125 8.41 -3.36 1.43
CA GLY A 125 8.92 -3.06 0.10
C GLY A 125 8.38 -4.01 -0.96
N SER A 126 8.65 -3.68 -2.22
CA SER A 126 8.31 -4.49 -3.38
C SER A 126 9.48 -4.64 -4.34
N ARG A 127 9.29 -5.43 -5.39
CA ARG A 127 10.32 -5.71 -6.40
C ARG A 127 11.05 -4.47 -6.91
N ASN A 128 10.33 -3.43 -7.33
CA ASN A 128 10.93 -2.17 -7.81
C ASN A 128 11.13 -1.12 -6.70
N TYR A 129 10.47 -1.27 -5.55
CA TYR A 129 10.49 -0.30 -4.44
C TYR A 129 10.96 -1.00 -3.15
N GLN A 130 12.25 -1.36 -3.12
CA GLN A 130 12.79 -2.35 -2.19
C GLN A 130 13.04 -1.86 -0.75
N TYR A 131 12.77 -0.59 -0.44
CA TYR A 131 13.14 0.01 0.84
C TYR A 131 11.92 0.24 1.74
N LYS A 132 12.00 -0.25 2.98
CA LYS A 132 11.00 -0.03 4.03
C LYS A 132 10.65 1.45 4.18
N GLY A 133 9.36 1.75 4.23
CA GLY A 133 8.82 3.11 4.39
C GLY A 133 8.95 4.01 3.16
N LEU A 134 9.37 3.48 2.00
CA LEU A 134 9.38 4.25 0.75
C LEU A 134 7.95 4.56 0.28
N LEU A 135 7.03 3.60 0.38
CA LEU A 135 5.61 3.80 0.04
C LEU A 135 5.02 4.96 0.85
N ASP A 136 5.22 4.98 2.17
CA ASP A 136 4.67 6.04 3.04
C ASP A 136 5.26 7.42 2.73
N LYS A 137 6.56 7.49 2.39
CA LYS A 137 7.22 8.74 1.96
C LYS A 137 6.65 9.24 0.63
N LEU A 138 6.41 8.34 -0.33
CA LEU A 138 5.77 8.69 -1.60
C LEU A 138 4.33 9.14 -1.38
N ALA A 139 3.56 8.39 -0.60
CA ALA A 139 2.19 8.71 -0.24
C ALA A 139 2.08 10.08 0.42
N THR A 140 2.92 10.37 1.42
CA THR A 140 2.96 11.69 2.09
C THR A 140 3.23 12.82 1.09
N ARG A 141 4.15 12.63 0.14
CA ARG A 141 4.44 13.62 -0.91
C ARG A 141 3.27 13.83 -1.87
N ALA A 142 2.42 12.82 -2.04
CA ALA A 142 1.20 12.87 -2.84
C ALA A 142 -0.04 13.24 -2.02
N TYR A 143 0.12 13.82 -0.81
CA TYR A 143 -0.99 14.14 0.09
C TYR A 143 -1.91 12.94 0.35
N SER A 144 -1.29 11.78 0.52
CA SER A 144 -1.96 10.51 0.73
C SER A 144 -1.61 9.90 2.08
N ASN A 145 -2.54 9.12 2.62
CA ASN A 145 -2.36 8.29 3.80
C ASN A 145 -2.57 6.81 3.44
N THR A 146 -1.76 5.94 4.04
CA THR A 146 -1.79 4.49 3.85
C THR A 146 -2.21 3.84 5.17
N ASN A 147 -3.02 2.78 5.09
CA ASN A 147 -3.32 1.94 6.25
C ASN A 147 -3.68 0.53 5.76
N ALA A 148 -3.87 -0.40 6.68
CA ALA A 148 -4.43 -1.72 6.39
C ALA A 148 -5.13 -2.29 7.62
N TRP A 149 -5.86 -3.37 7.41
CA TRP A 149 -6.33 -4.23 8.49
C TRP A 149 -6.51 -5.65 8.00
N THR A 150 -6.47 -6.57 8.95
CA THR A 150 -6.75 -7.99 8.74
C THR A 150 -8.01 -8.39 9.49
N ALA A 151 -9.01 -8.86 8.77
CA ALA A 151 -10.19 -9.53 9.29
C ALA A 151 -10.10 -11.04 9.02
N THR A 152 -11.05 -11.82 9.54
CA THR A 152 -11.00 -13.28 9.44
C THR A 152 -11.11 -13.81 8.01
N ASP A 153 -11.83 -13.11 7.14
CA ASP A 153 -12.10 -13.52 5.75
C ASP A 153 -11.34 -12.68 4.71
N HIS A 154 -10.74 -11.55 5.10
CA HIS A 154 -10.04 -10.67 4.19
C HIS A 154 -8.94 -9.83 4.85
N THR A 155 -7.97 -9.43 4.06
CA THR A 155 -7.01 -8.38 4.36
C THR A 155 -7.31 -7.24 3.41
N ALA A 156 -7.48 -6.04 3.95
CA ALA A 156 -7.75 -4.85 3.17
C ALA A 156 -6.69 -3.79 3.44
N TYR A 157 -6.17 -3.24 2.37
CA TYR A 157 -5.23 -2.13 2.41
C TYR A 157 -5.94 -0.88 1.92
N THR A 158 -5.59 0.29 2.46
CA THR A 158 -6.20 1.55 2.09
C THR A 158 -5.20 2.59 1.63
N LEU A 159 -5.68 3.41 0.69
CA LEU A 159 -5.02 4.60 0.22
C LEU A 159 -6.06 5.72 0.18
N GLU A 160 -5.90 6.70 1.05
CA GLU A 160 -6.71 7.91 1.05
C GLU A 160 -5.87 9.05 0.47
N THR A 161 -6.39 9.80 -0.50
CA THR A 161 -5.66 10.90 -1.12
C THR A 161 -6.54 12.12 -1.36
N ALA A 162 -5.96 13.31 -1.25
CA ALA A 162 -6.56 14.53 -1.77
C ALA A 162 -6.50 14.57 -3.31
N GLY A 163 -7.63 14.27 -3.94
CA GLY A 163 -7.80 14.27 -5.40
C GLY A 163 -7.19 13.07 -6.13
N TRP A 164 -7.55 12.95 -7.40
CA TRP A 164 -7.14 11.85 -8.27
C TRP A 164 -5.67 11.93 -8.70
N GLU A 165 -5.13 13.14 -8.82
CA GLU A 165 -3.75 13.37 -9.26
C GLU A 165 -2.73 12.78 -8.29
N GLY A 166 -2.98 12.87 -6.99
CA GLY A 166 -2.14 12.23 -5.97
C GLY A 166 -2.36 10.72 -5.96
N PHE A 167 -3.63 10.28 -5.98
CA PHE A 167 -3.99 8.87 -5.91
C PHE A 167 -3.34 8.06 -7.05
N SER A 168 -3.46 8.57 -8.27
CA SER A 168 -2.94 7.94 -9.49
C SER A 168 -1.41 7.81 -9.52
N GLN A 169 -0.67 8.64 -8.80
CA GLN A 169 0.79 8.51 -8.66
C GLN A 169 1.19 7.35 -7.75
N ILE A 170 0.38 7.05 -6.72
CA ILE A 170 0.71 6.06 -5.69
C ILE A 170 0.13 4.69 -6.04
N LEU A 171 -1.02 4.64 -6.72
CA LEU A 171 -1.71 3.42 -7.10
C LEU A 171 -0.79 2.31 -7.68
N PRO A 172 0.06 2.55 -8.69
CA PRO A 172 0.91 1.49 -9.24
C PRO A 172 1.95 0.98 -8.24
N VAL A 173 2.50 1.87 -7.40
CA VAL A 173 3.47 1.52 -6.35
C VAL A 173 2.82 0.64 -5.30
N TYR A 174 1.60 1.02 -4.89
CA TYR A 174 0.82 0.29 -3.89
C TYR A 174 0.45 -1.11 -4.40
N LEU A 175 -0.04 -1.22 -5.64
CA LEU A 175 -0.34 -2.50 -6.27
C LEU A 175 0.89 -3.42 -6.32
N GLU A 176 2.09 -2.89 -6.59
CA GLU A 176 3.30 -3.71 -6.59
C GLU A 176 3.70 -4.20 -5.20
N HIS A 177 3.45 -3.42 -4.13
CA HIS A 177 3.63 -3.87 -2.74
C HIS A 177 2.71 -5.03 -2.37
N LEU A 178 1.51 -5.09 -2.94
CA LEU A 178 0.59 -6.20 -2.68
C LEU A 178 0.92 -7.43 -3.52
N ILE A 179 1.15 -7.25 -4.82
CA ILE A 179 1.32 -8.39 -5.75
C ILE A 179 2.75 -8.94 -5.75
N LEU A 180 3.77 -8.07 -5.60
CA LEU A 180 5.19 -8.44 -5.66
C LEU A 180 6.00 -7.86 -4.48
N PRO A 181 5.60 -8.12 -3.23
CA PRO A 181 6.37 -7.72 -2.05
C PRO A 181 7.74 -8.42 -2.01
N THR A 182 8.71 -7.81 -1.32
CA THR A 182 10.06 -8.40 -1.17
C THR A 182 10.07 -9.63 -0.28
N LEU A 183 9.30 -9.61 0.83
CA LEU A 183 9.22 -10.69 1.84
C LEU A 183 10.59 -11.29 2.19
N THR A 184 11.58 -10.42 2.46
CA THR A 184 12.95 -10.88 2.78
C THR A 184 12.96 -11.67 4.09
N GLU A 185 13.96 -12.52 4.27
CA GLU A 185 14.11 -13.33 5.47
C GLU A 185 14.29 -12.45 6.72
N GLU A 186 15.09 -11.39 6.61
CA GLU A 186 15.31 -10.42 7.68
C GLU A 186 14.03 -9.62 7.99
N GLY A 187 13.24 -9.30 6.96
CA GLY A 187 11.95 -8.63 7.15
C GLY A 187 10.97 -9.50 7.91
N CYS A 188 10.83 -10.76 7.51
CA CYS A 188 10.01 -11.74 8.23
C CYS A 188 10.48 -11.92 9.68
N TYR A 189 11.79 -12.07 9.91
CA TYR A 189 12.34 -12.27 11.25
C TYR A 189 12.12 -11.05 12.17
N THR A 190 12.40 -9.84 11.67
CA THR A 190 12.30 -8.63 12.50
C THR A 190 10.86 -8.18 12.74
N GLU A 191 9.98 -8.33 11.74
CA GLU A 191 8.60 -7.85 11.83
C GLU A 191 7.68 -8.85 12.54
N VAL A 192 7.91 -10.16 12.39
CA VAL A 192 7.02 -11.21 12.93
C VAL A 192 7.41 -11.59 14.35
N HIS A 193 8.53 -12.30 14.50
CA HIS A 193 9.01 -12.79 15.79
C HIS A 193 10.52 -13.03 15.76
N HIS A 194 11.19 -12.55 16.81
CA HIS A 194 12.58 -12.89 17.12
C HIS A 194 12.85 -12.81 18.62
N ILE A 195 14.02 -13.29 19.05
CA ILE A 195 14.54 -13.01 20.39
C ILE A 195 15.47 -11.80 20.29
N ASP A 196 15.21 -10.79 21.12
CA ASP A 196 16.04 -9.58 21.17
C ASP A 196 17.38 -9.81 21.89
N GLY A 197 18.20 -8.75 21.98
CA GLY A 197 19.50 -8.81 22.64
C GLY A 197 19.46 -9.07 24.15
N GLU A 198 18.29 -8.94 24.78
CA GLU A 198 18.07 -9.16 26.21
C GLU A 198 17.47 -10.55 26.50
N GLY A 199 17.10 -11.30 25.46
CA GLY A 199 16.51 -12.63 25.57
C GLY A 199 14.98 -12.63 25.64
N ASN A 200 14.32 -11.52 25.32
CA ASN A 200 12.86 -11.42 25.32
C ASN A 200 12.28 -11.74 23.93
N ASP A 201 11.03 -12.21 23.89
CA ASP A 201 10.27 -12.27 22.64
C ASP A 201 10.03 -10.84 22.11
N ALA A 202 10.37 -10.62 20.84
CA ALA A 202 10.23 -9.36 20.12
C ALA A 202 9.66 -9.59 18.71
N GLY A 203 9.37 -8.50 18.00
CA GLY A 203 8.67 -8.49 16.71
C GLY A 203 7.37 -7.70 16.81
N VAL A 204 7.01 -6.97 15.76
CA VAL A 204 5.86 -6.07 15.77
C VAL A 204 4.57 -6.87 15.92
N VAL A 205 4.35 -7.84 15.03
CA VAL A 205 3.15 -8.70 15.02
C VAL A 205 3.04 -9.50 16.31
N TYR A 206 4.15 -10.08 16.77
CA TYR A 206 4.17 -10.83 18.03
C TYR A 206 3.82 -9.94 19.24
N SER A 207 4.36 -8.72 19.31
CA SER A 207 4.10 -7.80 20.43
C SER A 207 2.65 -7.32 20.45
N GLU A 208 2.04 -7.08 19.29
CA GLU A 208 0.62 -6.75 19.17
C GLU A 208 -0.25 -7.91 19.68
N MET A 209 0.03 -9.14 19.23
CA MET A 209 -0.73 -10.32 19.68
C MET A 209 -0.50 -10.64 21.16
N GLN A 210 0.67 -10.33 21.71
CA GLN A 210 0.91 -10.45 23.15
C GLN A 210 -0.01 -9.53 23.97
N GLY A 211 -0.32 -8.33 23.45
CA GLY A 211 -1.25 -7.38 24.07
C GLY A 211 -2.72 -7.80 23.99
N ILE A 212 -3.08 -8.69 23.06
CA ILE A 212 -4.46 -9.07 22.75
C ILE A 212 -4.81 -10.46 23.29
N GLN A 213 -4.00 -11.48 22.98
CA GLN A 213 -4.34 -12.89 23.21
C GLN A 213 -4.69 -13.23 24.67
N ASN A 214 -4.11 -12.52 25.63
CA ASN A 214 -4.29 -12.79 27.06
C ASN A 214 -5.41 -11.96 27.72
N THR A 215 -6.15 -11.15 26.95
CA THR A 215 -7.30 -10.43 27.51
C THR A 215 -8.46 -11.40 27.76
N GLY A 216 -9.28 -11.12 28.77
CA GLY A 216 -10.45 -11.95 29.07
C GLY A 216 -11.47 -12.01 27.93
N SER A 217 -11.60 -10.92 27.16
CA SER A 217 -12.48 -10.86 25.99
C SER A 217 -12.01 -11.78 24.87
N ASP A 218 -10.72 -11.73 24.51
CA ASP A 218 -10.17 -12.52 23.41
C ASP A 218 -10.14 -14.02 23.74
N ILE A 219 -9.84 -14.38 24.99
CA ILE A 219 -9.91 -15.77 25.44
C ILE A 219 -11.32 -16.35 25.29
N ILE A 220 -12.34 -15.58 25.70
CA ILE A 220 -13.75 -16.00 25.60
C ILE A 220 -14.18 -16.08 24.14
N ASP A 221 -13.87 -15.06 23.33
CA ASP A 221 -14.23 -15.00 21.91
C ASP A 221 -13.61 -16.16 21.12
N LEU A 222 -12.30 -16.36 21.24
CA LEU A 222 -11.60 -17.46 20.57
C LEU A 222 -12.20 -18.80 20.98
N ARG A 223 -12.47 -19.01 22.28
CA ARG A 223 -13.08 -20.25 22.74
C ARG A 223 -14.49 -20.43 22.21
N ALA A 224 -15.29 -19.37 22.14
CA ALA A 224 -16.63 -19.41 21.58
C ALA A 224 -16.60 -19.77 20.09
N ARG A 225 -15.72 -19.14 19.30
CA ARG A 225 -15.51 -19.47 17.88
C ARG A 225 -15.08 -20.92 17.67
N GLN A 226 -14.18 -21.44 18.51
CA GLN A 226 -13.77 -22.85 18.49
C GLN A 226 -14.86 -23.85 18.90
N LEU A 227 -15.88 -23.42 19.64
CA LEU A 227 -17.03 -24.27 19.95
C LEU A 227 -18.11 -24.21 18.88
N LEU A 228 -18.27 -23.04 18.25
CA LEU A 228 -19.30 -22.78 17.25
C LEU A 228 -18.94 -23.31 15.86
N TYR A 229 -17.71 -23.07 15.42
CA TYR A 229 -17.27 -23.39 14.05
C TYR A 229 -16.47 -24.69 13.99
N PRO A 230 -16.83 -25.65 13.11
CA PRO A 230 -16.06 -26.87 12.89
C PRO A 230 -14.62 -26.64 12.44
N GLU A 231 -13.77 -27.65 12.64
CA GLU A 231 -12.44 -27.71 12.00
C GLU A 231 -12.62 -27.71 10.48
N ASN A 232 -11.97 -26.77 9.77
CA ASN A 232 -12.12 -26.41 8.34
C ASN A 232 -12.92 -25.13 8.02
N VAL A 233 -13.48 -24.44 9.00
CA VAL A 233 -14.08 -23.11 8.82
C VAL A 233 -13.10 -22.06 9.32
N GLY A 234 -12.72 -21.09 8.49
CA GLY A 234 -11.69 -20.11 8.86
C GLY A 234 -12.04 -19.26 10.09
N PHE A 235 -13.34 -18.99 10.29
CA PHE A 235 -13.87 -18.33 11.49
C PHE A 235 -13.57 -19.02 12.82
N ARG A 236 -13.13 -20.29 12.79
CA ARG A 236 -12.64 -21.02 13.97
C ARG A 236 -11.30 -20.50 14.50
N TYR A 237 -10.45 -19.98 13.61
CA TYR A 237 -9.03 -19.79 13.88
C TYR A 237 -8.67 -18.34 14.21
N GLU A 238 -7.52 -18.15 14.85
CA GLU A 238 -6.99 -16.83 15.16
C GLU A 238 -6.18 -16.29 13.97
N THR A 239 -6.76 -15.29 13.29
CA THR A 239 -6.19 -14.71 12.06
C THR A 239 -5.02 -13.77 12.36
N GLY A 240 -5.00 -13.16 13.55
CA GLY A 240 -3.87 -12.37 14.03
C GLY A 240 -2.63 -13.22 14.35
N GLY A 241 -2.84 -14.51 14.63
CA GLY A 241 -1.82 -15.48 15.00
C GLY A 241 -1.72 -15.69 16.51
N LEU A 242 -1.75 -16.94 16.96
CA LEU A 242 -1.44 -17.24 18.35
C LEU A 242 0.06 -17.10 18.59
N MET A 243 0.44 -16.57 19.75
CA MET A 243 1.84 -16.38 20.15
C MET A 243 2.68 -17.65 20.01
N GLU A 244 2.13 -18.84 20.29
CA GLU A 244 2.84 -20.11 20.10
C GLU A 244 3.10 -20.46 18.62
N ASN A 245 2.18 -20.05 17.73
CA ASN A 245 2.29 -20.27 16.30
C ASN A 245 3.20 -19.23 15.63
N LEU A 246 3.15 -17.97 16.06
CA LEU A 246 4.02 -16.90 15.56
C LEU A 246 5.50 -17.22 15.82
N ARG A 247 5.83 -17.81 16.98
CA ARG A 247 7.21 -18.23 17.32
C ARG A 247 7.84 -19.24 16.37
N ILE A 248 7.01 -20.02 15.68
CA ILE A 248 7.45 -21.08 14.76
C ILE A 248 7.06 -20.77 13.31
N LEU A 249 6.52 -19.59 13.04
CA LEU A 249 6.10 -19.19 11.70
C LEU A 249 7.33 -18.93 10.83
N THR A 250 7.45 -19.69 9.74
CA THR A 250 8.61 -19.55 8.85
C THR A 250 8.34 -18.57 7.70
N PRO A 251 9.38 -17.87 7.20
CA PRO A 251 9.30 -17.07 5.98
C PRO A 251 8.74 -17.85 4.77
N GLU A 252 9.04 -19.15 4.68
CA GLU A 252 8.53 -20.04 3.62
C GLU A 252 7.01 -20.19 3.70
N ARG A 253 6.46 -20.35 4.91
CA ARG A 253 5.00 -20.45 5.10
C ARG A 253 4.31 -19.15 4.73
N ILE A 254 4.88 -18.00 5.12
CA ILE A 254 4.39 -16.67 4.77
C ILE A 254 4.38 -16.48 3.26
N ARG A 255 5.51 -16.76 2.58
CA ARG A 255 5.63 -16.66 1.11
C ARG A 255 4.68 -17.63 0.39
N ALA A 256 4.48 -18.83 0.92
CA ALA A 256 3.53 -19.79 0.37
C ALA A 256 2.09 -19.26 0.46
N PHE A 257 1.72 -18.68 1.60
CA PHE A 257 0.40 -18.08 1.79
C PHE A 257 0.19 -16.86 0.88
N HIS A 258 1.20 -15.99 0.73
CA HIS A 258 1.17 -14.87 -0.21
C HIS A 258 0.95 -15.36 -1.64
N LYS A 259 1.75 -16.33 -2.11
CA LYS A 259 1.62 -16.90 -3.45
C LYS A 259 0.24 -17.52 -3.70
N GLU A 260 -0.35 -18.13 -2.68
CA GLU A 260 -1.71 -18.67 -2.77
C GLU A 260 -2.72 -17.54 -2.90
N MET A 261 -2.74 -16.57 -1.98
CA MET A 261 -3.87 -15.63 -1.81
C MET A 261 -3.70 -14.27 -2.49
N TYR A 262 -2.47 -13.76 -2.67
CA TYR A 262 -2.19 -12.41 -3.20
C TYR A 262 -2.04 -12.40 -4.72
N GLN A 263 -2.97 -13.07 -5.40
CA GLN A 263 -3.05 -13.07 -6.86
C GLN A 263 -3.96 -11.93 -7.33
N PRO A 264 -3.70 -11.31 -8.50
CA PRO A 264 -4.58 -10.28 -9.04
C PRO A 264 -6.04 -10.72 -9.15
N LYS A 265 -6.30 -11.98 -9.52
CA LYS A 265 -7.65 -12.56 -9.57
C LYS A 265 -8.38 -12.64 -8.23
N ASN A 266 -7.67 -12.52 -7.10
CA ASN A 266 -8.24 -12.49 -5.76
C ASN A 266 -8.35 -11.06 -5.21
N LEU A 267 -7.71 -10.09 -5.88
CA LEU A 267 -7.74 -8.68 -5.52
C LEU A 267 -8.99 -8.01 -6.10
N CYS A 268 -9.74 -7.33 -5.22
CA CYS A 268 -10.75 -6.35 -5.59
C CYS A 268 -10.25 -4.94 -5.25
N LEU A 269 -9.96 -4.16 -6.28
CA LEU A 269 -9.59 -2.75 -6.15
C LEU A 269 -10.87 -1.90 -6.18
N ILE A 270 -11.21 -1.27 -5.08
CA ILE A 270 -12.39 -0.42 -4.94
C ILE A 270 -11.94 1.03 -4.82
N LEU A 271 -12.36 1.89 -5.73
CA LEU A 271 -12.11 3.33 -5.68
C LEU A 271 -13.41 4.08 -5.45
N ILE A 272 -13.41 5.03 -4.52
CA ILE A 272 -14.55 5.87 -4.18
C ILE A 272 -14.10 7.34 -4.25
N GLY A 273 -14.68 8.11 -5.16
CA GLY A 273 -14.34 9.52 -5.34
C GLY A 273 -14.46 9.99 -6.79
N GLU A 274 -13.86 11.14 -7.07
CA GLU A 274 -13.81 11.71 -8.41
C GLU A 274 -12.62 11.14 -9.18
N VAL A 275 -12.84 10.01 -9.87
CA VAL A 275 -11.80 9.21 -10.53
C VAL A 275 -11.86 9.39 -12.05
N ASP A 276 -10.73 9.75 -12.67
CA ASP A 276 -10.60 9.65 -14.14
C ASP A 276 -10.41 8.17 -14.51
N GLN A 277 -11.52 7.52 -14.87
CA GLN A 277 -11.54 6.10 -15.20
C GLN A 277 -10.70 5.77 -16.45
N GLU A 278 -10.58 6.67 -17.43
CA GLU A 278 -9.73 6.39 -18.59
C GLU A 278 -8.25 6.39 -18.21
N HIS A 279 -7.84 7.30 -17.32
CA HIS A 279 -6.49 7.30 -16.77
C HIS A 279 -6.25 6.07 -15.88
N LEU A 280 -7.22 5.71 -15.03
CA LEU A 280 -7.16 4.51 -14.19
C LEU A 280 -6.87 3.27 -15.03
N LEU A 281 -7.66 3.03 -16.09
CA LEU A 281 -7.51 1.84 -16.93
C LEU A 281 -6.14 1.80 -17.61
N LYS A 282 -5.59 2.94 -18.03
CA LYS A 282 -4.22 3.02 -18.58
C LYS A 282 -3.14 2.66 -17.56
N ILE A 283 -3.29 3.13 -16.32
CA ILE A 283 -2.38 2.80 -15.20
C ILE A 283 -2.41 1.29 -14.95
N LEU A 284 -3.61 0.73 -14.86
CA LEU A 284 -3.79 -0.69 -14.60
C LEU A 284 -3.28 -1.56 -15.74
N ASP A 285 -3.53 -1.21 -17.00
CA ASP A 285 -2.97 -1.92 -18.16
C ASP A 285 -1.44 -1.93 -18.12
N THR A 286 -0.83 -0.79 -17.79
CA THR A 286 0.65 -0.65 -17.67
C THR A 286 1.17 -1.48 -16.50
N PHE A 287 0.49 -1.46 -15.36
CA PHE A 287 0.84 -2.28 -14.21
C PHE A 287 0.79 -3.78 -14.54
N GLU A 288 -0.30 -4.24 -15.19
CA GLU A 288 -0.45 -5.64 -15.59
C GLU A 288 0.64 -6.10 -16.57
N GLU A 289 1.03 -5.23 -17.52
CA GLU A 289 2.16 -5.51 -18.42
C GLU A 289 3.45 -5.80 -17.66
N GLY A 290 3.67 -5.15 -16.52
CA GLY A 290 4.87 -5.33 -15.70
C GLY A 290 4.86 -6.55 -14.77
N ILE A 291 3.73 -7.24 -14.58
CA ILE A 291 3.61 -8.35 -13.62
C ILE A 291 3.22 -9.69 -14.25
N LEU A 292 2.89 -9.73 -15.54
CA LEU A 292 2.37 -10.93 -16.20
C LEU A 292 3.25 -12.17 -16.04
N ASP A 293 4.57 -11.98 -16.03
CA ASP A 293 5.53 -13.09 -15.94
C ASP A 293 5.70 -13.61 -14.50
N ASP A 294 5.25 -12.85 -13.51
CA ASP A 294 5.41 -13.15 -12.08
C ASP A 294 4.15 -13.72 -11.44
N VAL A 295 2.98 -13.57 -12.09
CA VAL A 295 1.68 -14.01 -11.56
C VAL A 295 1.11 -15.21 -12.31
N PRO A 296 0.32 -16.08 -11.64
CA PRO A 296 -0.33 -17.18 -12.32
C PRO A 296 -1.28 -16.70 -13.43
N SER A 297 -1.37 -17.48 -14.50
CA SER A 297 -2.38 -17.27 -15.56
C SER A 297 -3.78 -17.11 -14.96
N PRO A 298 -4.65 -16.27 -15.53
CA PRO A 298 -6.04 -16.10 -15.06
C PRO A 298 -6.81 -17.42 -15.07
N THR A 299 -6.48 -18.34 -15.99
CA THR A 299 -7.09 -19.68 -16.09
C THR A 299 -6.50 -20.72 -15.14
N ALA A 300 -5.40 -20.41 -14.44
CA ALA A 300 -4.83 -21.31 -13.44
C ALA A 300 -5.84 -21.57 -12.31
N PRO A 301 -5.97 -22.82 -11.82
CA PRO A 301 -6.86 -23.15 -10.72
C PRO A 301 -6.60 -22.24 -9.51
N PHE A 302 -7.68 -21.69 -8.95
CA PHE A 302 -7.62 -20.85 -7.77
C PHE A 302 -8.76 -21.23 -6.83
N LYS A 303 -8.40 -21.52 -5.59
CA LYS A 303 -9.38 -21.92 -4.57
C LYS A 303 -9.82 -20.68 -3.82
N ARG A 304 -11.02 -20.18 -4.15
CA ARG A 304 -11.71 -19.18 -3.33
C ARG A 304 -12.40 -19.92 -2.19
N TYR A 305 -12.00 -19.61 -0.97
CA TYR A 305 -12.59 -20.18 0.24
C TYR A 305 -13.89 -19.45 0.65
N VAL A 306 -14.04 -18.20 0.20
CA VAL A 306 -15.31 -17.47 0.30
C VAL A 306 -16.34 -18.07 -0.67
N LEU A 307 -17.53 -18.35 -0.13
CA LEU A 307 -18.65 -19.02 -0.79
C LEU A 307 -18.88 -18.55 -2.24
N PRO A 308 -18.91 -19.47 -3.23
CA PRO A 308 -19.17 -19.13 -4.63
C PRO A 308 -20.48 -18.34 -4.87
N ALA A 309 -21.47 -18.51 -3.99
CA ALA A 309 -22.83 -17.98 -4.15
C ALA A 309 -22.96 -16.46 -3.91
N LEU A 310 -22.00 -15.81 -3.26
CA LEU A 310 -22.09 -14.37 -2.97
C LEU A 310 -21.51 -13.48 -4.09
N MET A 311 -20.80 -14.06 -5.06
CA MET A 311 -20.21 -13.29 -6.17
C MET A 311 -20.96 -13.42 -7.50
N THR A 312 -21.84 -14.42 -7.67
CA THR A 312 -22.67 -14.56 -8.88
C THR A 312 -24.06 -13.95 -8.73
N ASP A 313 -24.58 -13.83 -7.52
CA ASP A 313 -26.00 -13.53 -7.27
C ASP A 313 -26.24 -12.43 -6.21
N VAL A 314 -25.23 -11.62 -5.89
CA VAL A 314 -25.44 -10.41 -5.09
C VAL A 314 -25.14 -9.20 -5.96
N PHE A 315 -26.25 -8.62 -6.45
CA PHE A 315 -26.51 -7.32 -7.08
C PHE A 315 -27.20 -7.44 -8.44
#